data_AF-A0A8J2L1W4-F1
#
_entry.id   AF-A0A8J2L1W4-F1
#
_cell.length_a   1.000
_cell.length_b   1.000
_cell.length_c   1.000
_cell.angle_alpha   90.00
_cell.angle_beta   90.00
_cell.angle_gamma   90.00
#
_symmetry.space_group_name_H-M   'P 1'
#
loop_
_entity.id
_entity.type
_entity.pdbx_description
1 polymer ?
#
loop_
_entity_poly.entity_id
_entity_poly.type
_entity_poly.pdbx_seq_one_letter_code
_entity_poly.pdbx_strand_id
1 'polypeptide(L)'
;ENNNVSLDWDIKDLLKFPTFPNLVNVENDASLAKLCCSVGYSYKRRVEKICRSVSLISLAVETIDKVITAELTALSKDTNQTQSVVHSIGQQLGLMSLFHKTSQSFVTAIPNAEKEKNILCRVESMGKANELQHNHFRQLTSKLTALEQPIKQLFHRFAENETLKTEWSEPIA
;
A
#
# COMPACT_ATOMS: atom_id res chain seq x y z
N GLU A 1 14.99 11.01 8.02
CA GLU A 1 14.51 11.30 9.40
C GLU A 1 14.66 10.05 10.23
N ASN A 2 15.16 10.17 11.46
CA ASN A 2 15.34 9.02 12.35
C ASN A 2 14.05 8.84 13.18
N ASN A 3 13.16 7.95 12.74
CA ASN A 3 11.87 7.66 13.38
C ASN A 3 11.98 6.66 14.54
N ASN A 4 13.18 6.51 15.13
CA ASN A 4 13.40 5.55 16.20
C ASN A 4 12.69 6.02 17.48
N VAL A 5 11.81 5.17 17.99
CA VAL A 5 11.22 5.33 19.31
C VAL A 5 12.32 5.06 20.32
N SER A 6 12.77 6.09 21.03
CA SER A 6 13.57 5.91 22.25
C SER A 6 12.71 5.18 23.26
N LEU A 7 12.91 3.86 23.34
CA LEU A 7 12.38 3.07 24.43
C LEU A 7 13.14 3.50 25.67
N ASP A 8 12.52 4.36 26.47
CA ASP A 8 13.00 4.74 27.80
C ASP A 8 12.86 3.49 28.67
N TRP A 9 13.80 2.57 28.49
CA TRP A 9 13.87 1.37 29.30
C TRP A 9 14.07 1.87 30.71
N ASP A 10 13.12 1.57 31.59
CA ASP A 10 13.11 2.04 32.97
C ASP A 10 14.32 1.51 33.77
N ILE A 11 15.49 2.10 33.56
CA ILE A 11 16.79 1.70 34.12
C ILE A 11 16.89 2.17 35.59
N LYS A 12 16.02 3.09 36.01
CA LYS A 12 16.00 3.65 37.36
C LYS A 12 15.71 2.60 38.44
N ASP A 13 15.02 1.51 38.08
CA ASP A 13 14.67 0.41 39.00
C ASP A 13 15.63 -0.80 38.91
N LEU A 14 16.79 -0.68 38.27
CA LEU A 14 17.75 -1.78 38.21
C LEU A 14 18.43 -2.00 39.56
N LEU A 15 18.13 -3.14 40.19
CA LEU A 15 18.89 -3.62 41.33
C LEU A 15 20.36 -3.81 40.91
N LYS A 16 21.27 -3.29 41.72
CA LYS A 16 22.72 -3.44 41.51
C LYS A 16 23.20 -4.70 42.23
N PHE A 17 24.19 -5.37 41.64
CA PHE A 17 24.89 -6.43 42.37
C PHE A 17 25.56 -5.83 43.61
N PRO A 18 25.43 -6.47 44.78
CA PRO A 18 26.08 -6.02 46.00
C PRO A 18 27.60 -6.21 45.90
N THR A 19 28.35 -5.37 46.62
CA THR A 19 29.80 -5.51 46.73
C THR A 19 30.15 -6.70 47.62
N PHE A 20 31.13 -7.50 47.22
CA PHE A 20 31.62 -8.60 48.04
C PHE A 20 32.52 -8.08 49.17
N PRO A 21 32.26 -8.44 50.44
CA PRO A 21 33.15 -8.10 51.54
C PRO A 21 34.45 -8.91 51.47
N ASN A 22 35.55 -8.34 51.97
CA ASN A 22 36.87 -8.99 51.97
C ASN A 22 37.05 -10.05 53.09
N LEU A 23 36.02 -10.28 53.91
CA LEU A 23 36.06 -11.21 55.03
C LEU A 23 35.15 -12.40 54.74
N VAL A 24 35.68 -13.62 54.82
CA VAL A 24 34.90 -14.86 54.64
C VAL A 24 34.03 -15.10 55.86
N ASN A 25 32.71 -15.11 55.67
CA ASN A 25 31.74 -15.45 56.71
C ASN A 25 30.56 -16.16 56.05
N VAL A 26 30.35 -17.42 56.41
CA VAL A 26 29.35 -18.31 55.83
C VAL A 26 27.93 -17.71 55.83
N GLU A 27 27.52 -17.04 56.91
CA GLU A 27 26.17 -16.45 57.01
C GLU A 27 26.02 -15.22 56.09
N ASN A 28 27.06 -14.40 56.01
CA ASN A 28 27.11 -13.25 55.12
C ASN A 28 27.16 -13.69 53.66
N ASP A 29 27.96 -14.71 53.34
CA ASP A 29 28.12 -15.25 52.00
C ASP A 29 26.82 -15.89 51.51
N ALA A 30 26.10 -16.63 52.37
CA ALA A 30 24.79 -17.19 52.04
C ALA A 30 23.75 -16.10 51.76
N SER A 31 23.74 -15.04 52.58
CA SER A 31 22.84 -13.89 52.40
C SER A 31 23.15 -13.13 51.10
N LEU A 32 24.44 -12.94 50.81
CA LEU A 32 24.93 -12.27 49.62
C LEU A 32 24.61 -13.08 48.35
N ALA A 33 24.79 -14.40 48.40
CA ALA A 33 24.41 -15.30 47.31
C ALA A 33 22.91 -15.19 46.99
N LYS A 34 22.05 -15.20 48.02
CA LYS A 34 20.60 -15.01 47.85
C LYS A 34 20.27 -13.67 47.17
N LEU A 35 20.92 -12.59 47.59
CA LEU A 35 20.73 -11.26 47.00
C LEU A 35 21.19 -11.24 45.54
N CYS A 36 22.40 -11.73 45.25
CA CYS A 36 22.92 -11.86 43.89
C CYS A 36 21.99 -12.68 42.98
N CYS A 37 21.42 -13.78 43.46
CA CYS A 37 20.44 -14.57 42.71
C CYS A 37 19.16 -13.77 42.42
N SER A 38 18.65 -13.00 43.38
CA SER A 38 17.47 -12.15 43.19
C SER A 38 17.71 -11.05 42.13
N VAL A 39 18.88 -10.42 42.20
CA VAL A 39 19.34 -9.44 41.20
C VAL A 39 19.44 -10.09 39.83
N GLY A 40 20.17 -11.20 39.70
CA GLY A 40 20.34 -11.93 38.44
C GLY A 40 19.01 -12.41 37.83
N TYR A 41 18.07 -12.88 38.67
CA TYR A 41 16.73 -13.25 38.23
C TYR A 41 15.94 -12.06 37.65
N SER A 42 16.07 -10.89 38.26
CA SER A 42 15.43 -9.66 37.79
C SER A 42 15.98 -9.24 36.43
N TYR A 43 17.31 -9.30 36.24
CA TYR A 43 17.93 -9.07 34.93
C TYR A 43 17.48 -10.09 33.89
N LYS A 44 17.47 -11.38 34.23
CA LYS A 44 17.02 -12.45 33.33
C LYS A 44 15.60 -12.19 32.81
N ARG A 45 14.63 -11.97 33.71
CA ARG A 45 13.24 -11.70 33.31
C ARG A 45 13.12 -10.47 32.41
N ARG A 46 13.94 -9.45 32.66
CA ARG A 46 13.93 -8.23 31.86
C ARG A 46 14.48 -8.47 30.46
N VAL A 47 15.61 -9.17 30.35
CA VAL A 47 16.16 -9.60 29.05
C VAL A 47 15.15 -10.45 28.28
N GLU A 48 14.54 -11.43 28.92
CA GLU A 48 13.49 -12.28 28.31
C GLU A 48 12.32 -11.43 27.78
N LYS A 49 11.85 -10.45 28.55
CA LYS A 49 10.79 -9.52 28.14
C LYS A 49 11.21 -8.71 26.91
N ILE A 50 12.42 -8.15 26.91
CA ILE A 50 12.96 -7.37 25.79
C ILE A 50 13.07 -8.25 24.54
N CYS A 51 13.69 -9.43 24.65
CA CYS A 51 13.83 -10.37 23.54
C CYS A 51 12.46 -10.75 22.95
N ARG A 52 11.46 -11.00 23.80
CA ARG A 52 10.09 -11.28 23.35
C ARG A 52 9.48 -10.08 22.61
N SER A 53 9.64 -8.86 23.13
CA SER A 53 9.16 -7.65 22.46
C SER A 53 9.82 -7.47 21.09
N VAL A 54 11.15 -7.60 21.00
CA VAL A 54 11.89 -7.49 19.74
C VAL A 54 11.41 -8.54 18.72
N SER A 55 11.17 -9.78 19.19
CA SER A 55 10.65 -10.85 18.33
C SER A 55 9.26 -10.53 17.81
N LEU A 56 8.37 -10.01 18.66
CA LEU A 56 7.01 -9.61 18.26
C LEU A 56 7.02 -8.44 17.27
N ILE A 57 7.88 -7.43 17.49
CA ILE A 57 8.02 -6.31 16.58
C ILE A 57 8.52 -6.81 15.22
N SER A 58 9.53 -7.67 15.19
CA SER A 58 10.08 -8.23 13.95
C SER A 58 9.00 -9.01 13.17
N LEU A 59 8.22 -9.84 13.87
CA LEU A 59 7.09 -10.56 13.27
C LEU A 59 6.00 -9.61 12.75
N ALA A 60 5.72 -8.52 13.47
CA ALA A 60 4.75 -7.52 13.05
C ALA A 60 5.19 -6.84 11.75
N VAL A 61 6.47 -6.45 11.64
CA VAL A 61 7.01 -5.87 10.40
C VAL A 61 6.92 -6.86 9.24
N GLU A 62 7.31 -8.11 9.43
CA GLU A 62 7.18 -9.16 8.40
C GLU A 62 5.72 -9.36 7.97
N THR A 63 4.78 -9.29 8.91
CA THR A 63 3.35 -9.41 8.61
C THR A 63 2.85 -8.22 7.80
N ILE A 64 3.24 -7.00 8.18
CA ILE A 64 2.88 -5.77 7.47
C ILE A 64 3.44 -5.80 6.05
N ASP A 65 4.70 -6.19 5.88
CA ASP A 65 5.37 -6.33 4.59
C ASP A 65 4.62 -7.28 3.65
N LYS A 66 4.23 -8.46 4.16
CA LYS A 66 3.42 -9.43 3.40
C LYS A 66 2.06 -8.86 2.99
N VAL A 67 1.38 -8.18 3.91
CA VAL A 67 0.07 -7.57 3.63
C VAL A 67 0.20 -6.48 2.57
N ILE A 68 1.15 -5.56 2.72
CA ILE A 68 1.40 -4.48 1.76
C ILE A 68 1.71 -5.05 0.37
N THR A 69 2.60 -6.06 0.31
CA THR A 69 2.96 -6.72 -0.95
C THR A 69 1.76 -7.38 -1.61
N ALA A 70 0.93 -8.10 -0.84
CA ALA A 70 -0.27 -8.74 -1.36
C ALA A 70 -1.28 -7.72 -1.91
N GLU A 71 -1.58 -6.66 -1.14
CA GLU A 71 -2.51 -5.60 -1.53
C GLU A 71 -2.02 -4.83 -2.76
N LEU A 72 -0.73 -4.48 -2.81
CA LEU A 72 -0.16 -3.79 -3.98
C LEU A 72 -0.14 -4.69 -5.23
N THR A 73 0.08 -5.99 -5.07
CA THR A 73 0.01 -6.95 -6.18
C THR A 73 -1.42 -7.06 -6.73
N ALA A 74 -2.41 -7.17 -5.85
CA ALA A 74 -3.81 -7.18 -6.23
C ALA A 74 -4.21 -5.87 -6.93
N LEU A 75 -3.84 -4.72 -6.36
CA LEU A 75 -4.14 -3.41 -6.91
C LEU A 75 -3.49 -3.19 -8.28
N SER A 76 -2.24 -3.66 -8.48
CA SER A 76 -1.55 -3.61 -9.76
C SER A 76 -2.29 -4.43 -10.82
N LYS A 77 -2.74 -5.64 -10.46
CA LYS A 77 -3.54 -6.49 -11.36
C LYS A 77 -4.87 -5.83 -11.74
N ASP A 78 -5.60 -5.27 -10.77
CA ASP A 78 -6.87 -4.60 -11.00
C ASP A 78 -6.70 -3.34 -11.87
N THR A 79 -5.60 -2.62 -11.68
CA THR A 79 -5.23 -1.46 -12.52
C THR A 79 -5.01 -1.88 -13.98
N ASN A 80 -4.24 -2.95 -14.21
CA ASN A 80 -3.99 -3.49 -15.56
C ASN A 80 -5.29 -3.96 -16.22
N GLN A 81 -6.16 -4.64 -15.47
CA GLN A 81 -7.47 -5.07 -15.97
C GLN A 81 -8.36 -3.87 -16.31
N THR A 82 -8.39 -2.87 -15.45
CA THR A 82 -9.15 -1.63 -15.67
C THR A 82 -8.64 -0.90 -16.92
N GLN A 83 -7.33 -0.84 -17.13
CA GLN A 83 -6.73 -0.26 -18.34
C GLN A 83 -7.16 -1.00 -19.62
N SER A 84 -7.23 -2.33 -19.57
CA SER A 84 -7.76 -3.13 -20.69
C SER A 84 -9.23 -2.80 -20.97
N VAL A 85 -10.06 -2.67 -19.93
CA VAL A 85 -11.49 -2.30 -20.09
C VAL A 85 -11.62 -0.89 -20.66
N VAL A 86 -10.84 0.07 -20.16
CA VAL A 86 -10.80 1.44 -20.67
C VAL A 86 -10.42 1.45 -22.15
N HIS A 87 -9.40 0.67 -22.55
CA HIS A 87 -9.00 0.58 -23.96
C HIS A 87 -10.15 0.04 -24.83
N SER A 88 -10.80 -1.04 -24.41
CA SER A 88 -11.93 -1.65 -25.13
C SER A 88 -13.12 -0.70 -25.27
N ILE A 89 -13.50 0.03 -24.21
CA ILE A 89 -14.58 1.03 -24.28
C ILE A 89 -14.19 2.18 -25.21
N GLY A 90 -12.93 2.63 -25.15
CA GLY A 90 -12.41 3.65 -26.06
C GLY A 90 -12.54 3.24 -27.53
N GLN A 91 -12.21 1.98 -27.86
CA GLN A 91 -12.40 1.42 -29.19
C GLN A 91 -13.88 1.38 -29.60
N GLN A 92 -14.77 0.93 -28.72
CA GLN A 92 -16.21 0.87 -28.97
C GLN A 92 -16.81 2.26 -29.24
N LEU A 93 -16.43 3.28 -28.46
CA LEU A 93 -16.84 4.67 -28.69
C LEU A 93 -16.29 5.21 -30.02
N GLY A 94 -15.08 4.82 -30.41
CA GLY A 94 -14.50 5.12 -31.72
C GLY A 94 -15.32 4.54 -32.87
N LEU A 95 -15.69 3.26 -32.78
CA LEU A 95 -16.56 2.59 -33.75
C LEU A 95 -17.95 3.23 -33.81
N MET A 96 -18.52 3.61 -32.66
CA MET A 96 -19.81 4.31 -32.59
C MET A 96 -19.75 5.68 -33.28
N SER A 97 -18.64 6.41 -33.12
CA SER A 97 -18.42 7.67 -33.84
C SER A 97 -18.36 7.48 -35.36
N LEU A 98 -17.65 6.45 -35.83
CA LEU A 98 -17.58 6.10 -37.25
C LEU A 98 -18.96 5.70 -37.80
N PHE A 99 -19.69 4.87 -37.05
CA PHE A 99 -21.05 4.48 -37.40
C PHE A 99 -21.99 5.67 -37.50
N HIS A 100 -21.94 6.59 -36.52
CA HIS A 100 -22.73 7.81 -36.55
C HIS A 100 -22.42 8.68 -37.78
N LYS A 101 -21.13 8.91 -38.08
CA LYS A 101 -20.71 9.65 -39.28
C LYS A 101 -21.22 9.02 -40.56
N THR A 102 -21.12 7.69 -40.66
CA THR A 102 -21.60 6.92 -41.83
C THR A 102 -23.12 7.04 -41.98
N SER A 103 -23.85 6.93 -40.87
CA SER A 103 -25.30 7.07 -40.83
C SER A 103 -25.73 8.49 -41.23
N GLN A 104 -25.01 9.50 -40.77
CA GLN A 104 -25.25 10.90 -41.14
C GLN A 104 -25.03 11.11 -42.64
N SER A 105 -23.90 10.64 -43.19
CA SER A 105 -23.63 10.72 -44.63
C SER A 105 -24.72 10.02 -45.46
N PHE A 106 -25.20 8.86 -45.00
CA PHE A 106 -26.29 8.13 -45.68
C PHE A 106 -27.59 8.93 -45.67
N VAL A 107 -28.02 9.45 -44.51
CA VAL A 107 -29.25 10.26 -44.40
C VAL A 107 -29.15 11.53 -45.25
N THR A 108 -28.00 12.19 -45.31
CA THR A 108 -27.81 13.38 -46.16
C THR A 108 -27.79 13.06 -47.66
N ALA A 109 -27.53 11.81 -48.05
CA ALA A 109 -27.51 11.39 -49.45
C ALA A 109 -28.91 11.01 -50.00
N ILE A 110 -29.93 10.88 -49.13
CA ILE A 110 -31.30 10.53 -49.54
C ILE A 110 -31.99 11.77 -50.15
N PRO A 111 -32.47 11.69 -51.41
CA PRO A 111 -33.26 12.76 -52.02
C PRO A 111 -34.56 12.99 -51.23
N ASN A 112 -34.90 14.24 -50.90
CA ASN A 112 -36.02 14.65 -50.04
C ASN A 112 -35.87 14.37 -48.53
N ALA A 113 -34.67 14.10 -48.00
CA ALA A 113 -34.46 13.93 -46.55
C ALA A 113 -34.98 15.11 -45.69
N GLU A 114 -35.04 16.33 -46.23
CA GLU A 114 -35.60 17.50 -45.57
C GLU A 114 -37.11 17.39 -45.25
N LYS A 115 -37.86 16.53 -45.98
CA LYS A 115 -39.27 16.26 -45.71
C LYS A 115 -39.47 15.29 -44.54
N GLU A 116 -38.48 14.46 -44.24
CA GLU A 116 -38.47 13.54 -43.10
C GLU A 116 -37.61 14.10 -41.94
N LYS A 117 -37.95 15.30 -41.47
CA LYS A 117 -37.32 15.98 -40.31
C LYS A 117 -37.10 15.07 -39.08
N ASN A 118 -37.95 14.06 -38.90
CA ASN A 118 -37.87 13.12 -37.79
C ASN A 118 -36.59 12.25 -37.85
N ILE A 119 -36.18 11.78 -39.03
CA ILE A 119 -34.99 10.93 -39.18
C ILE A 119 -33.72 11.73 -38.96
N LEU A 120 -33.62 12.92 -39.57
CA LEU A 120 -32.48 13.81 -39.41
C LEU A 120 -32.28 14.21 -37.94
N CYS A 121 -33.35 14.59 -37.25
CA CYS A 121 -33.33 14.95 -35.82
C CYS A 121 -32.86 13.78 -34.94
N ARG A 122 -33.28 12.54 -35.24
CA ARG A 122 -32.84 11.35 -34.50
C ARG A 122 -31.35 11.07 -34.70
N VAL A 123 -30.84 11.22 -35.92
CA VAL A 123 -29.40 11.05 -36.21
C VAL A 123 -28.58 12.12 -35.49
N GLU A 124 -29.00 13.39 -35.53
CA GLU A 124 -28.32 14.46 -34.79
C GLU A 124 -28.34 14.24 -33.28
N SER A 125 -29.47 13.78 -32.73
CA SER A 125 -29.59 13.43 -31.31
C SER A 125 -28.63 12.31 -30.90
N MET A 126 -28.49 11.28 -31.75
CA MET A 126 -27.51 10.20 -31.55
C MET A 126 -26.06 10.73 -31.56
N GLY A 127 -25.76 11.70 -32.43
CA GLY A 127 -24.46 12.37 -32.45
C GLY A 127 -24.13 13.09 -31.15
N LYS A 128 -25.07 13.90 -30.65
CA LYS A 128 -24.95 14.61 -29.36
C LYS A 128 -24.77 13.63 -28.18
N ALA A 129 -25.52 12.53 -28.17
CA ALA A 129 -25.41 11.51 -27.13
C ALA A 129 -24.03 10.83 -27.15
N ASN A 130 -23.53 10.48 -28.34
CA ASN A 130 -22.20 9.87 -28.49
C ASN A 130 -21.08 10.83 -28.06
N GLU A 131 -21.17 12.11 -28.42
CA GLU A 131 -20.20 13.13 -28.00
C GLU A 131 -20.19 13.32 -26.47
N LEU A 132 -21.37 13.35 -25.85
CA LEU A 132 -21.49 13.42 -24.38
C LEU A 132 -20.84 12.20 -23.70
N GLN A 133 -21.13 10.99 -24.19
CA GLN A 133 -20.52 9.77 -23.69
C GLN A 133 -19.00 9.78 -23.83
N HIS A 134 -18.49 10.24 -24.97
CA HIS A 134 -17.05 10.33 -25.22
C HIS A 134 -16.37 11.34 -24.28
N ASN A 135 -17.01 12.48 -24.01
CA ASN A 135 -16.50 13.49 -23.09
C ASN A 135 -16.46 12.97 -21.64
N HIS A 136 -17.52 12.34 -21.16
CA HIS A 136 -17.55 11.72 -19.82
C HIS A 136 -16.50 10.61 -19.70
N PHE A 137 -16.40 9.76 -20.71
CA PHE A 137 -15.42 8.68 -20.72
C PHE A 137 -13.97 9.21 -20.71
N ARG A 138 -13.68 10.29 -21.45
CA ARG A 138 -12.37 10.94 -21.44
C ARG A 138 -12.01 11.51 -20.06
N GLN A 139 -12.98 12.14 -19.38
CA GLN A 139 -12.77 12.65 -18.02
C GLN A 139 -12.55 11.53 -17.00
N LEU A 140 -13.24 10.40 -17.13
CA LEU A 140 -13.02 9.24 -16.28
C LEU A 140 -11.64 8.63 -16.53
N THR A 141 -11.28 8.47 -17.81
CA THR A 141 -9.98 7.93 -18.22
C THR A 141 -8.83 8.76 -17.68
N SER A 142 -8.92 10.11 -17.74
CA SER A 142 -7.85 10.97 -17.24
C SER A 142 -7.62 10.81 -15.73
N LYS A 143 -8.69 10.69 -14.95
CA LYS A 143 -8.62 10.42 -13.50
C LYS A 143 -7.99 9.06 -13.20
N LEU A 144 -8.35 8.03 -13.97
CA LEU A 144 -7.78 6.69 -13.80
C LEU A 144 -6.29 6.65 -14.16
N THR A 145 -5.89 7.29 -15.26
CA THR A 145 -4.47 7.37 -15.66
C THR A 145 -3.61 8.15 -14.67
N ALA A 146 -4.19 9.11 -13.93
CA ALA A 146 -3.48 9.83 -12.89
C ALA A 146 -3.07 8.93 -11.70
N LEU A 147 -3.82 7.85 -11.46
CA LEU A 147 -3.54 6.89 -10.38
C LEU A 147 -2.53 5.80 -10.78
N GLU A 148 -2.33 5.58 -12.08
CA GLU A 148 -1.47 4.52 -12.59
C GLU A 148 0.00 4.67 -12.13
N GLN A 149 0.56 5.88 -12.24
CA GLN A 149 1.95 6.14 -11.87
C GLN A 149 2.19 5.98 -10.35
N PRO A 150 1.39 6.58 -9.46
CA PRO A 150 1.50 6.33 -8.02
C PRO A 150 1.42 4.84 -7.64
N ILE A 151 0.50 4.08 -8.24
CA ILE A 151 0.35 2.64 -7.96
C ILE A 151 1.62 1.87 -8.38
N LYS A 152 2.16 2.15 -9.57
CA LYS A 152 3.40 1.55 -10.05
C LYS A 152 4.59 1.89 -9.17
N GLN A 153 4.70 3.14 -8.72
CA GLN A 153 5.78 3.56 -7.83
C GLN A 153 5.71 2.84 -6.47
N LEU A 154 4.52 2.73 -5.88
CA LEU A 154 4.33 2.02 -4.62
C LEU A 154 4.63 0.52 -4.77
N PHE A 155 4.12 -0.10 -5.85
CA PHE A 155 4.38 -1.51 -6.15
C PHE A 155 5.89 -1.77 -6.34
N HIS A 156 6.57 -0.97 -7.17
CA HIS A 156 8.00 -1.12 -7.39
C HIS A 156 8.80 -0.96 -6.10
N ARG A 157 8.48 0.05 -5.29
CA ARG A 157 9.19 0.32 -4.04
C ARG A 157 8.98 -0.79 -3.01
N PHE A 158 7.74 -1.18 -2.74
CA PHE A 158 7.44 -2.05 -1.60
C PHE A 158 7.33 -3.53 -1.96
N ALA A 159 6.84 -3.87 -3.16
CA ALA A 159 6.68 -5.26 -3.58
C ALA A 159 7.88 -5.81 -4.36
N GLU A 160 8.52 -5.01 -5.23
CA GLU A 160 9.67 -5.48 -6.03
C GLU A 160 11.01 -5.25 -5.34
N ASN A 161 11.22 -4.05 -4.77
CA ASN A 161 12.49 -3.69 -4.14
C ASN A 161 12.56 -4.07 -2.65
N GLU A 162 11.50 -4.68 -2.09
CA GLU A 162 11.39 -5.07 -0.68
C GLU A 162 11.86 -3.96 0.30
N THR A 163 11.64 -2.69 -0.04
CA THR A 163 12.32 -1.56 0.65
C THR A 163 11.99 -1.52 2.15
N LEU A 164 10.77 -1.89 2.53
CA LEU A 164 10.36 -1.94 3.94
C LEU A 164 11.19 -2.96 4.73
N LYS A 165 11.40 -4.13 4.14
CA LYS A 165 12.17 -5.21 4.74
C LYS A 165 13.65 -4.86 4.78
N THR A 166 14.20 -4.25 3.73
CA THR A 166 15.62 -3.81 3.72
C THR A 166 15.88 -2.74 4.76
N GLU A 167 15.03 -1.70 4.85
CA GLU A 167 15.14 -0.63 5.85
C GLU A 167 15.05 -1.17 7.29
N TRP A 168 14.25 -2.23 7.52
CA TRP A 168 14.13 -2.87 8.83
C TRP A 168 15.28 -3.84 9.16
N SER A 169 15.91 -4.42 8.14
CA SER A 169 16.98 -5.42 8.31
C SER A 169 18.36 -4.79 8.50
N GLU A 170 18.53 -3.52 8.14
CA GLU A 170 19.81 -2.83 8.29
C GLU A 170 20.21 -2.74 9.77
N PRO A 171 21.37 -3.32 10.16
CA PRO A 171 21.84 -3.21 11.52
C PRO A 171 22.16 -1.74 11.81
N ILE A 172 21.63 -1.24 12.93
CA ILE A 172 21.90 0.10 13.45
C ILE A 172 23.43 0.25 13.61
N ALA A 173 24.04 1.09 12.79
CA ALA A 173 25.45 1.47 12.89
C ALA A 173 25.68 2.46 14.04
#